data_AF-A0A1Y3TK55-F1
#
_entry.id   AF-A0A1Y3TK55-F1
#
_cell.length_a   1.000
_cell.length_b   1.000
_cell.length_c   1.000
_cell.angle_alpha   90.00
_cell.angle_beta   90.00
_cell.angle_gamma   90.00
#
_symmetry.space_group_name_H-M   'P 1'
#
loop_
_entity.id
_entity.type
_entity.pdbx_description
1 polymer ?
#
loop_
_entity_poly.entity_id
_entity_poly.type
_entity_poly.pdbx_seq_one_letter_code
_entity_poly.pdbx_strand_id
1 'polypeptide(L)'
;MSKIFNDTVYYLDGDNLPMQAPLLTRSDPISGEVLSISFEGRPLYSPVFGVCRLPEDETAIARMLAGMKGYITGGPEIYPFRYALEDAYLALLMPGFSAVSDWHQSKTGPRPRKQGCAESCKNLTREAE
;
A
#
# COMPACT_ATOMS: atom_id res chain seq x y z
N MET A 1 -7.71 -23.75 5.37
CA MET A 1 -6.65 -23.14 6.20
C MET A 1 -5.42 -22.99 5.33
N SER A 2 -4.87 -21.79 5.17
CA SER A 2 -3.67 -21.54 4.37
C SER A 2 -2.56 -20.97 5.25
N LYS A 3 -1.33 -21.45 5.06
CA LYS A 3 -0.14 -21.01 5.80
C LYS A 3 0.96 -20.62 4.83
N ILE A 4 1.62 -19.51 5.07
CA ILE A 4 2.78 -19.06 4.29
C ILE A 4 4.02 -19.29 5.14
N PHE A 5 5.05 -19.89 4.56
CA PHE A 5 6.35 -20.05 5.19
C PHE A 5 7.44 -19.78 4.15
N ASN A 6 8.26 -18.76 4.39
CA ASN A 6 9.20 -18.21 3.41
C ASN A 6 8.47 -17.89 2.09
N ASP A 7 8.94 -18.47 0.99
CA ASP A 7 8.36 -18.32 -0.34
C ASP A 7 7.44 -19.49 -0.71
N THR A 8 6.90 -20.24 0.26
CA THR A 8 6.00 -21.38 -0.02
C THR A 8 4.66 -21.19 0.68
N VAL A 9 3.59 -21.38 -0.08
CA VAL A 9 2.21 -21.37 0.42
C VAL A 9 1.75 -22.81 0.57
N TYR A 10 1.27 -23.16 1.75
CA TYR A 10 0.59 -24.41 2.07
C TYR A 10 -0.90 -24.14 2.13
N TYR A 11 -1.69 -24.83 1.32
CA TYR A 11 -3.12 -24.62 1.21
C TYR A 11 -3.85 -25.96 1.01
N LEU A 12 -5.18 -25.94 1.11
CA LEU A 12 -6.03 -27.10 0.81
C LEU A 12 -6.71 -26.83 -0.52
N ASP A 13 -6.77 -27.84 -1.39
CA ASP A 13 -7.56 -27.77 -2.62
C ASP A 13 -9.06 -27.97 -2.37
N GLY A 14 -9.85 -28.04 -3.44
CA GLY A 14 -11.30 -28.26 -3.37
C GLY A 14 -11.72 -29.60 -2.76
N ASP A 15 -10.82 -30.59 -2.76
CA ASP A 15 -11.03 -31.93 -2.21
C ASP A 15 -10.44 -32.05 -0.78
N ASN A 16 -10.01 -30.93 -0.19
CA ASN A 16 -9.32 -30.84 1.09
C ASN A 16 -7.98 -31.60 1.16
N LEU A 17 -7.33 -31.81 0.01
CA LEU A 17 -5.99 -32.40 -0.03
C LEU A 17 -4.93 -31.31 0.19
N PRO A 18 -3.85 -31.61 0.93
CA PRO A 18 -2.80 -30.65 1.19
C PRO A 18 -1.98 -30.39 -0.07
N MET A 19 -1.94 -29.14 -0.49
CA MET A 19 -1.17 -28.64 -1.63
C MET A 19 -0.13 -27.64 -1.17
N GLN A 20 0.97 -27.57 -1.91
CA GLN A 20 2.00 -26.57 -1.71
C GLN A 20 2.44 -25.99 -3.05
N ALA A 21 2.62 -24.68 -3.10
CA ALA A 21 3.13 -23.99 -4.28
C ALA A 21 4.01 -22.80 -3.89
N PRO A 22 5.05 -22.49 -4.69
CA PRO A 22 5.93 -21.37 -4.41
C PRO A 22 5.27 -20.02 -4.76
N LEU A 23 5.57 -19.02 -3.95
CA LEU A 23 5.44 -17.60 -4.30
C LEU A 23 6.65 -17.18 -5.10
N LEU A 24 6.39 -16.55 -6.24
CA LEU A 24 7.43 -15.99 -7.08
C LEU A 24 7.49 -14.49 -6.83
N THR A 25 8.50 -14.09 -6.06
CA THR A 25 8.82 -12.68 -5.79
C THR A 25 9.88 -12.22 -6.79
N ARG A 26 9.59 -11.13 -7.51
CA ARG A 26 10.56 -10.44 -8.37
C ARG A 26 10.97 -9.16 -7.69
N SER A 27 12.27 -8.92 -7.61
CA SER A 27 12.84 -7.68 -7.13
C SER A 27 13.63 -6.96 -8.22
N ASP A 28 13.69 -5.64 -8.12
CA ASP A 28 14.53 -4.82 -8.99
C ASP A 28 16.01 -5.03 -8.61
N PRO A 29 16.87 -5.44 -9.56
CA PRO A 29 18.27 -5.72 -9.28
C PRO A 29 19.06 -4.51 -8.78
N ILE A 30 18.60 -3.28 -9.02
CA ILE A 30 19.31 -2.06 -8.64
C ILE A 30 18.85 -1.55 -7.28
N SER A 31 17.53 -1.44 -7.07
CA SER A 31 16.99 -0.88 -5.84
C SER A 31 16.82 -1.89 -4.72
N GLY A 32 16.65 -3.18 -5.06
CA GLY A 32 16.24 -4.24 -4.15
C GLY A 32 14.74 -4.23 -3.84
N GLU A 33 13.94 -3.37 -4.48
CA GLU A 33 12.50 -3.27 -4.23
C GLU A 33 11.72 -4.40 -4.87
N VAL A 34 10.61 -4.78 -4.25
CA VAL A 34 9.69 -5.79 -4.79
C VAL A 34 8.93 -5.21 -5.98
N LEU A 35 9.16 -5.78 -7.16
CA LEU A 35 8.45 -5.45 -8.41
C LEU A 35 7.11 -6.16 -8.51
N SER A 36 7.06 -7.43 -8.11
CA SER A 36 5.83 -8.21 -8.17
C SER A 36 5.91 -9.43 -7.28
N ILE A 37 4.80 -9.80 -6.67
CA ILE A 37 4.62 -11.12 -6.05
C ILE A 37 3.55 -11.85 -6.85
N SER A 38 3.82 -13.09 -7.24
CA SER A 38 2.89 -13.92 -8.01
C SER A 38 2.78 -15.32 -7.44
N PHE A 39 1.62 -15.93 -7.63
CA PHE A 39 1.30 -17.27 -7.17
C PHE A 39 0.67 -18.05 -8.31
N GLU A 40 1.24 -19.20 -8.67
CA GLU A 40 0.79 -20.02 -9.80
C GLU A 40 0.62 -19.21 -11.11
N GLY A 41 1.55 -18.28 -11.35
CA GLY A 41 1.52 -17.40 -12.52
C GLY A 41 0.55 -16.22 -12.43
N ARG A 42 -0.25 -16.11 -11.36
CA ARG A 42 -1.17 -14.99 -11.14
C ARG A 42 -0.50 -13.89 -10.30
N PRO A 43 -0.49 -12.63 -10.75
CA PRO A 43 0.05 -11.54 -9.95
C PRO A 43 -0.85 -11.30 -8.72
N LEU A 44 -0.26 -11.37 -7.53
CA LEU A 44 -0.92 -11.06 -6.25
C LEU A 44 -0.66 -9.63 -5.81
N TYR A 45 0.53 -9.11 -6.11
CA TYR A 45 0.94 -7.77 -5.71
C TYR A 45 1.84 -7.14 -6.77
N SER A 46 1.62 -5.86 -7.02
CA SER A 46 2.49 -4.97 -7.78
C SER A 46 2.44 -3.59 -7.12
N PRO A 47 3.58 -2.90 -6.95
CA PRO A 47 3.61 -1.55 -6.39
C PRO A 47 2.87 -0.59 -7.31
N VAL A 48 1.93 0.17 -6.76
CA VAL A 48 1.03 1.08 -7.51
C VAL A 48 1.80 2.22 -8.19
N PHE A 49 2.91 2.65 -7.59
CA PHE A 49 3.75 3.74 -8.10
C PHE A 49 5.05 3.24 -8.76
N GLY A 50 5.23 1.92 -8.90
CA GLY A 50 6.47 1.33 -9.39
C GLY A 50 7.63 1.44 -8.39
N VAL A 51 8.86 1.29 -8.90
CA VAL A 51 10.11 1.37 -8.11
C VAL A 51 10.42 2.83 -7.83
N CYS A 52 10.08 3.27 -6.63
CA CYS A 52 10.11 4.69 -6.26
C CYS A 52 10.84 4.97 -4.94
N ARG A 53 11.37 3.94 -4.24
CA ARG A 53 12.02 4.12 -2.92
C ARG A 53 11.15 4.83 -1.89
N LEU A 54 9.83 4.75 -2.08
CA LEU A 54 8.88 5.27 -1.12
C LEU A 54 8.75 4.25 0.02
N PRO A 55 9.05 4.62 1.27
CA PRO A 55 8.65 3.82 2.42
C PRO A 55 7.13 3.68 2.49
N GLU A 56 6.65 2.78 3.35
CA GLU A 56 5.23 2.43 3.46
C GLU A 56 4.35 3.64 3.81
N ASP A 57 4.81 4.51 4.71
CA ASP A 57 4.16 5.75 5.12
C ASP A 57 4.05 6.76 3.96
N GLU A 58 5.15 6.97 3.21
CA GLU A 58 5.14 7.83 2.03
C GLU A 58 4.27 7.25 0.90
N THR A 59 4.23 5.93 0.75
CA THR A 59 3.36 5.24 -0.22
C THR A 59 1.88 5.43 0.14
N ALA A 60 1.52 5.36 1.42
CA ALA A 60 0.18 5.62 1.91
C ALA A 60 -0.26 7.07 1.64
N ILE A 61 0.62 8.04 1.93
CA ILE A 61 0.38 9.46 1.63
C ILE A 61 0.23 9.68 0.12
N ALA A 62 1.13 9.11 -0.69
CA ALA A 62 1.08 9.23 -2.15
C ALA A 62 -0.22 8.66 -2.72
N ARG A 63 -0.71 7.53 -2.18
CA ARG A 63 -2.00 6.94 -2.57
C ARG A 63 -3.17 7.85 -2.25
N MET A 64 -3.17 8.47 -1.08
CA MET A 64 -4.20 9.44 -0.70
C MET A 64 -4.16 10.66 -1.63
N LEU A 65 -2.99 11.22 -1.92
CA LEU A 65 -2.87 12.36 -2.85
C LEU A 65 -3.29 12.01 -4.28
N ALA A 66 -2.91 10.84 -4.78
CA ALA A 66 -3.27 10.37 -6.12
C ALA A 66 -4.79 10.22 -6.26
N GLY A 67 -5.45 9.65 -5.26
CA GLY A 67 -6.91 9.59 -5.27
C GLY A 67 -7.57 10.97 -5.14
N MET A 68 -6.95 11.93 -4.43
CA MET A 68 -7.55 13.26 -4.21
C MET A 68 -7.57 14.02 -5.52
N LYS A 69 -6.47 13.90 -6.28
CA LYS A 69 -6.43 14.33 -7.67
C LYS A 69 -7.54 13.68 -8.50
N GLY A 70 -7.74 12.36 -8.38
CA GLY A 70 -8.81 11.63 -9.06
C GLY A 70 -10.21 12.16 -8.72
N TYR A 71 -10.47 12.44 -7.45
CA TYR A 71 -11.74 13.00 -6.98
C TYR A 71 -11.98 14.41 -7.55
N ILE A 72 -10.97 15.28 -7.53
CA ILE A 72 -11.05 16.63 -8.12
C ILE A 72 -11.40 16.58 -9.61
N THR A 73 -10.92 15.56 -10.33
CA THR A 73 -11.27 15.34 -11.76
C THR A 73 -12.65 14.73 -11.99
N GLY A 74 -13.48 14.58 -10.95
CA GLY A 74 -14.82 14.00 -11.04
C GLY A 74 -14.87 12.49 -10.79
N GLY A 75 -13.78 11.90 -10.31
CA GLY A 75 -13.73 10.51 -9.86
C GLY A 75 -14.42 10.29 -8.50
N PRO A 76 -14.46 9.05 -8.00
CA PRO A 76 -15.07 8.73 -6.72
C PRO A 76 -14.30 9.32 -5.53
N GLU A 77 -15.00 9.55 -4.42
CA GLU A 77 -14.37 9.93 -3.14
C GLU A 77 -13.43 8.81 -2.65
N ILE A 78 -12.18 9.16 -2.33
CA ILE A 78 -11.21 8.18 -1.78
C ILE A 78 -11.61 7.73 -0.39
N TYR A 79 -12.01 8.71 0.43
CA TYR A 79 -12.42 8.52 1.80
C TYR A 79 -13.76 9.22 1.97
N PRO A 80 -14.87 8.50 1.76
CA PRO A 80 -16.18 9.10 1.78
C PRO A 80 -16.52 9.82 3.09
N PHE A 81 -17.20 10.95 2.98
CA PHE A 81 -17.49 11.81 4.13
C PHE A 81 -18.26 11.09 5.26
N ARG A 82 -19.12 10.12 4.91
CA ARG A 82 -19.83 9.28 5.90
C ARG A 82 -18.89 8.53 6.84
N TYR A 83 -17.78 7.97 6.32
CA TYR A 83 -16.83 7.23 7.14
C TYR A 83 -16.02 8.17 8.03
N ALA A 84 -15.70 9.37 7.53
CA ALA A 84 -15.09 10.41 8.35
C ALA A 84 -15.98 10.84 9.53
N LEU A 85 -17.31 10.91 9.34
CA LEU A 85 -18.26 11.21 10.42
C LEU A 85 -18.38 10.05 11.41
N GLU A 86 -18.41 8.80 10.94
CA GLU A 86 -18.41 7.61 11.79
C GLU A 86 -17.16 7.58 12.68
N ASP A 87 -15.98 7.81 12.10
CA ASP A 87 -14.72 7.89 12.85
C ASP A 87 -14.73 9.03 13.87
N ALA A 88 -15.22 10.22 13.48
CA ALA A 88 -15.33 11.35 14.38
C ALA A 88 -16.29 11.06 15.54
N TYR A 89 -17.40 10.37 15.28
CA TYR A 89 -18.34 9.95 16.32
C TYR A 89 -17.74 8.91 17.26
N LEU A 90 -17.08 7.89 16.72
CA LEU A 90 -16.38 6.88 17.51
C LEU A 90 -15.28 7.52 18.37
N ALA A 91 -14.55 8.49 17.81
CA ALA A 91 -13.56 9.25 18.55
C ALA A 91 -14.17 9.99 19.76
N LEU A 92 -15.35 10.60 19.62
CA LEU A 92 -16.05 11.24 20.73
C LEU A 92 -16.52 10.25 21.80
N LEU A 93 -16.88 9.03 21.42
CA LEU A 93 -17.32 7.98 22.35
C LEU A 93 -16.17 7.32 23.11
N MET A 94 -14.95 7.35 22.58
CA MET A 94 -13.80 6.69 23.21
C MET A 94 -13.31 7.47 24.44
N PRO A 95 -13.36 6.89 25.65
CA PRO A 95 -12.82 7.54 26.84
C PRO A 95 -11.30 7.70 26.67
N GLY A 96 -10.83 8.95 26.74
CA GLY A 96 -9.42 9.31 26.54
C GLY A 96 -9.13 10.03 25.23
N PHE A 97 -10.06 10.13 24.27
CA PHE A 97 -9.83 10.92 23.05
C PHE A 97 -9.58 12.41 23.34
N SER A 98 -10.28 12.97 24.33
CA SER A 98 -10.03 14.34 24.83
C SER A 98 -8.67 14.51 25.54
N ALA A 99 -7.95 13.43 25.84
CA ALA A 99 -6.61 13.46 26.41
C ALA A 99 -5.49 13.28 25.36
N VAL A 100 -5.84 13.06 24.09
CA VAL A 100 -4.88 12.90 22.97
C VAL A 100 -4.52 14.29 22.40
N SER A 101 -3.97 15.17 23.24
CA SER A 101 -3.14 16.29 22.79
C SER A 101 -1.74 15.83 22.37
N ASP A 102 -1.35 14.61 22.75
CA ASP A 102 -0.08 13.96 22.42
C ASP A 102 -0.28 12.89 21.34
N TRP A 103 -0.73 13.30 20.15
CA TRP A 103 -0.41 12.50 18.97
C TRP A 103 1.10 12.52 18.82
N HIS A 104 1.74 11.37 19.05
CA HIS A 104 3.18 11.19 18.92
C HIS A 104 3.68 11.79 17.58
N GLN A 105 4.26 12.98 17.64
CA GLN A 105 5.36 13.33 16.76
C GLN A 105 6.53 12.45 17.18
N SER A 106 6.52 11.18 16.75
CA SER A 106 7.81 10.52 16.58
C SER A 106 8.53 11.39 15.55
N LYS A 107 9.53 12.15 16.01
CA LYS A 107 10.37 12.94 15.12
C LYS A 107 11.12 11.94 14.24
N THR A 108 10.50 11.49 13.15
CA THR A 108 11.23 10.92 12.04
C THR A 108 12.10 12.07 11.54
N GLY A 109 13.39 12.03 11.89
CA GLY A 109 14.35 13.01 11.37
C GLY A 109 14.25 13.08 9.85
N PRO A 110 14.60 14.22 9.23
CA PRO A 110 14.48 14.40 7.79
C PRO A 110 15.27 13.28 7.08
N ARG A 111 14.55 12.33 6.49
CA ARG A 111 15.17 11.32 5.62
C ARG A 111 15.47 12.01 4.29
N PRO A 112 16.70 11.91 3.76
CA PRO A 112 17.05 12.59 2.52
C PRO A 112 16.17 12.05 1.39
N ARG A 113 15.34 12.91 0.79
CA ARG A 113 14.69 12.62 -0.49
C ARG A 113 15.81 12.33 -1.49
N LYS A 114 15.96 11.07 -1.89
CA LYS A 114 16.94 10.72 -2.93
C LYS A 114 16.41 11.23 -4.28
N GLN A 115 17.10 12.22 -4.83
CA GLN A 115 16.87 12.76 -6.17
C GLN A 115 16.96 11.60 -7.16
N GLY A 116 15.83 11.20 -7.74
CA GLY A 116 15.72 10.05 -8.65
C GLY A 116 14.28 9.55 -8.83
N CYS A 117 13.41 9.76 -7.83
CA CYS A 117 12.00 9.34 -7.92
C CYS A 117 11.16 10.17 -8.92
N ALA A 118 11.62 11.37 -9.27
CA ALA A 118 10.87 12.30 -10.13
C ALA A 118 10.74 11.88 -11.60
N GLU A 119 11.60 10.98 -12.11
CA GLU A 119 11.57 10.56 -13.51
C GLU A 119 10.70 9.32 -13.74
N SER A 120 10.63 8.39 -12.78
CA SER A 120 9.75 7.21 -12.85
C SER A 120 8.27 7.61 -12.80
N CYS A 121 7.90 8.57 -11.93
CA CYS A 121 6.53 9.07 -11.80
C CYS A 121 5.99 9.82 -13.04
N LYS A 122 6.84 10.29 -13.95
CA LYS A 122 6.39 10.98 -15.18
C LYS A 122 5.82 10.00 -16.23
N ASN A 123 6.20 8.73 -16.16
CA ASN A 123 5.77 7.73 -17.14
C ASN A 123 4.41 7.11 -16.77
N LEU A 124 3.98 7.20 -15.51
CA LEU A 124 2.67 6.71 -15.04
C LEU A 124 1.49 7.57 -15.52
N THR A 125 1.73 8.79 -16.02
CA THR A 125 0.69 9.64 -16.61
C THR A 125 0.48 9.40 -18.12
N ARG A 126 1.22 8.46 -18.74
CA ARG A 126 1.21 8.23 -20.19
C ARG A 126 0.54 6.94 -20.66
N GLU A 127 0.17 6.02 -19.77
CA GLU A 127 -0.51 4.75 -20.13
C GLU A 127 -2.00 4.73 -19.76
N ALA A 128 -2.62 5.91 -19.63
CA ALA A 128 -4.06 6.07 -19.42
C ALA A 128 -4.68 6.99 -20.49
N GLU A 129 -4.22 6.84 -21.75
CA GLU A 129 -4.90 7.28 -22.98
C GLU A 129 -5.24 6.07 -23.84
#